data_AF-A0A8E0R561-F1
#
_entry.id   AF-A0A8E0R561-F1
#
_cell.length_a   1.000
_cell.length_b   1.000
_cell.length_c   1.000
_cell.angle_alpha   90.00
_cell.angle_beta   90.00
_cell.angle_gamma   90.00
#
_symmetry.space_group_name_H-M   'P 1'
#
loop_
_entity.id
_entity.type
_entity.pdbx_description
1 polymer ?
#
loop_
_entity_poly.entity_id
_entity_poly.type
_entity_poly.pdbx_seq_one_letter_code
_entity_poly.pdbx_strand_id
1 'polypeptide(L)'
;MADRKSVQTEGYQLELEHLTQEKKLMQQLLQMCTEQYAEVCERFPEEDAMKIHKDYLKKQLGRYQQCVRIAEWRAKKLRGITFGREEYPAFCEKFPAGRIPLGYDDQSDNPIALPLRQMFSLSVVVKEPETREKVYANLLEAYAREGMQVMVFKKKKNSLFGEGSPLLQAYQKRTDMILLEAAAEDGKRLVDKLTKEMQKRADLKRKYCKEHDLDAADPTSALKAFDFIRSKTKPLMVWFEAFEELETIFTAEDKASLGALFAAGGKQEEMTDHANLQRGRGYNLYYTGCFKEGFSQCGQQRDDSLLEQFNPQQHILRFNEEPEEKCFARWEEYQYGIPGKTQCSCIMTYNGEDYCITMPCGTHEEENPDDLNIFTLDL
;
A
#
# COMPACT_ATOMS: atom_id res chain seq x y z
N MET A 1 -19.89 -31.62 -3.70
CA MET A 1 -18.86 -31.17 -2.77
C MET A 1 -18.97 -29.65 -2.72
N ALA A 2 -19.73 -29.10 -1.78
CA ALA A 2 -19.50 -27.70 -1.41
C ALA A 2 -18.04 -27.66 -0.94
N ASP A 3 -17.24 -26.82 -1.57
CA ASP A 3 -15.78 -26.86 -1.46
C ASP A 3 -15.42 -26.70 0.02
N ARG A 4 -14.68 -27.65 0.61
CA ARG A 4 -14.26 -27.62 2.04
C ARG A 4 -13.64 -26.25 2.44
N LYS A 5 -13.18 -25.52 1.43
CA LYS A 5 -12.60 -24.18 1.42
C LYS A 5 -13.59 -23.04 1.61
N SER A 6 -14.79 -23.09 1.02
CA SER A 6 -15.82 -22.09 1.28
C SER A 6 -16.25 -22.16 2.74
N VAL A 7 -16.33 -23.38 3.28
CA VAL A 7 -16.66 -23.65 4.67
C VAL A 7 -15.58 -23.11 5.63
N GLN A 8 -14.30 -23.19 5.29
CA GLN A 8 -13.22 -22.61 6.10
C GLN A 8 -13.23 -21.07 6.08
N THR A 9 -13.38 -20.45 4.90
CA THR A 9 -13.44 -18.98 4.80
C THR A 9 -14.68 -18.40 5.49
N GLU A 10 -15.84 -19.06 5.35
CA GLU A 10 -17.06 -18.73 6.11
C GLU A 10 -16.84 -18.91 7.62
N GLY A 11 -16.11 -19.95 8.04
CA GLY A 11 -15.71 -20.18 9.43
C GLY A 11 -14.87 -19.04 10.00
N TYR A 12 -13.85 -18.57 9.28
CA TYR A 12 -13.02 -17.45 9.71
C TYR A 12 -13.77 -16.12 9.74
N GLN A 13 -14.71 -15.90 8.82
CA GLN A 13 -15.58 -14.71 8.86
C GLN A 13 -16.48 -14.70 10.10
N LEU A 14 -17.11 -15.83 10.43
CA LEU A 14 -17.91 -15.97 11.65
C LEU A 14 -17.06 -15.79 12.92
N GLU A 15 -15.83 -16.31 12.93
CA GLU A 15 -14.90 -16.12 14.04
C GLU A 15 -14.47 -14.65 14.19
N LEU A 16 -14.26 -13.94 13.07
CA LEU A 16 -13.96 -12.51 13.07
C LEU A 16 -15.12 -11.67 13.62
N GLU A 17 -16.36 -12.00 13.26
CA GLU A 17 -17.56 -11.38 13.82
C GLU A 17 -17.65 -11.59 15.33
N HIS A 18 -17.39 -12.82 15.79
CA HIS A 18 -17.39 -13.15 17.22
C HIS A 18 -16.30 -12.39 17.98
N LEU A 19 -15.06 -12.34 17.47
CA LEU A 19 -13.97 -11.60 18.09
C LEU A 19 -14.22 -10.10 18.13
N THR A 20 -14.86 -9.54 17.10
CA THR A 20 -15.29 -8.14 17.07
C THR A 20 -16.29 -7.84 18.20
N GLN A 21 -17.27 -8.74 18.41
CA GLN A 21 -18.24 -8.61 19.51
C GLN A 21 -17.57 -8.76 20.88
N GLU A 22 -16.68 -9.74 21.04
CA GLU A 22 -15.93 -9.97 22.28
C GLU A 22 -15.06 -8.76 22.63
N LYS A 23 -14.33 -8.22 21.64
CA LYS A 23 -13.54 -6.98 21.81
C LYS A 23 -14.42 -5.83 22.29
N LYS A 24 -15.59 -5.62 21.68
CA LYS A 24 -16.51 -4.54 22.06
C LYS A 24 -16.99 -4.69 23.50
N LEU A 25 -17.34 -5.91 23.92
CA LEU A 25 -17.71 -6.21 25.30
C LEU A 25 -16.54 -5.92 26.27
N MET A 26 -15.33 -6.37 25.95
CA MET A 26 -14.15 -6.15 26.79
C MET A 26 -13.78 -4.67 26.89
N GLN A 27 -13.96 -3.89 25.83
CA GLN A 27 -13.77 -2.44 25.84
C GLN A 27 -14.80 -1.75 26.75
N GLN A 28 -16.07 -2.18 26.75
CA GLN A 28 -17.08 -1.65 27.66
C GLN A 28 -16.74 -1.96 29.13
N LEU A 29 -16.33 -3.20 29.43
CA LEU A 29 -15.91 -3.59 30.77
C LEU A 29 -14.65 -2.83 31.22
N LEU A 30 -13.70 -2.61 30.31
CA LEU A 30 -12.52 -1.81 30.57
C LEU A 30 -12.89 -0.36 30.91
N GLN A 31 -13.79 0.25 30.13
CA GLN A 31 -14.27 1.62 30.37
C GLN A 31 -14.93 1.74 31.74
N MET A 32 -15.89 0.85 32.04
CA MET A 32 -16.58 0.85 33.34
C MET A 32 -15.60 0.65 34.51
N CYS A 33 -14.65 -0.27 34.39
CA CYS A 33 -13.65 -0.52 35.42
C CYS A 33 -12.69 0.68 35.59
N THR A 34 -12.42 1.42 34.51
CA THR A 34 -11.57 2.62 34.54
C THR A 34 -12.26 3.75 35.27
N GLU A 35 -13.55 3.97 34.99
CA GLU A 35 -14.39 4.95 35.68
C GLU A 35 -14.52 4.63 37.17
N GLN A 36 -14.80 3.37 37.52
CA GLN A 36 -14.88 2.92 38.91
C GLN A 36 -13.55 3.09 39.65
N TYR A 37 -12.43 2.76 39.00
CA TYR A 37 -11.10 2.93 39.60
C TYR A 37 -10.78 4.42 39.83
N ALA A 38 -11.11 5.29 38.87
CA ALA A 38 -10.94 6.73 39.00
C ALA A 38 -11.79 7.28 40.16
N GLU A 39 -13.08 6.94 40.22
CA GLU A 39 -13.99 7.37 41.29
C GLU A 39 -13.47 6.95 42.68
N VAL A 40 -13.04 5.70 42.84
CA VAL A 40 -12.50 5.20 44.11
C VAL A 40 -11.20 5.92 44.49
N CYS A 41 -10.35 6.24 43.51
CA CYS A 41 -9.09 6.95 43.77
C CYS A 41 -9.33 8.42 44.14
N GLU A 42 -10.28 9.09 43.51
CA GLU A 42 -10.66 10.48 43.82
C GLU A 42 -11.35 10.59 45.18
N ARG A 43 -12.28 9.68 45.48
CA ARG A 43 -13.10 9.73 46.70
C ARG A 43 -12.32 9.31 47.95
N PHE A 44 -11.32 8.45 47.79
CA PHE A 44 -10.56 7.87 48.90
C PHE A 44 -9.05 7.89 48.63
N PRO A 45 -8.40 9.07 48.54
CA PRO A 45 -7.00 9.17 48.07
C PRO A 45 -6.00 8.44 48.99
N GLU A 46 -6.15 8.59 50.31
CA GLU A 46 -5.19 8.10 51.32
C GLU A 46 -5.75 7.02 52.27
N GLU A 47 -6.96 6.49 52.03
CA GLU A 47 -7.52 5.45 52.90
C GLU A 47 -6.93 4.07 52.63
N ASP A 48 -6.13 3.58 53.59
CA ASP A 48 -5.59 2.21 53.61
C ASP A 48 -6.68 1.14 53.59
N ALA A 49 -7.88 1.43 54.11
CA ALA A 49 -9.03 0.52 54.07
C ALA A 49 -9.50 0.21 52.63
N MET A 50 -9.29 1.15 51.69
CA MET A 50 -9.67 1.00 50.29
C MET A 50 -8.56 0.43 49.41
N LYS A 51 -7.36 0.20 49.97
CA LYS A 51 -6.20 -0.33 49.24
C LYS A 51 -6.48 -1.67 48.55
N ILE A 52 -7.12 -2.60 49.25
CA ILE A 52 -7.50 -3.93 48.70
C ILE A 52 -8.44 -3.77 47.50
N HIS A 53 -9.38 -2.83 47.57
CA HIS A 53 -10.33 -2.58 46.49
C HIS A 53 -9.67 -1.91 45.29
N LYS A 54 -8.78 -0.94 45.50
CA LYS A 54 -7.95 -0.32 44.45
C LYS A 54 -7.07 -1.36 43.76
N ASP A 55 -6.40 -2.24 44.52
CA ASP A 55 -5.55 -3.30 43.97
C ASP A 55 -6.36 -4.31 43.14
N TYR A 56 -7.58 -4.65 43.60
CA TYR A 56 -8.51 -5.49 42.84
C TYR A 56 -8.89 -4.86 41.50
N LEU A 57 -9.35 -3.60 41.51
CA LEU A 57 -9.74 -2.88 40.28
C LEU A 57 -8.55 -2.71 39.33
N LYS A 58 -7.36 -2.39 39.85
CA LYS A 58 -6.13 -2.31 39.05
C LYS A 58 -5.77 -3.64 38.38
N LYS A 59 -5.97 -4.76 39.09
CA LYS A 59 -5.76 -6.10 38.52
C LYS A 59 -6.80 -6.44 37.44
N GLN A 60 -8.05 -6.03 37.63
CA GLN A 60 -9.11 -6.22 36.61
C GLN A 60 -8.86 -5.35 35.38
N LEU A 61 -8.44 -4.10 35.55
CA LEU A 61 -8.00 -3.23 34.45
C LEU A 61 -6.91 -3.91 33.61
N GLY A 62 -5.86 -4.43 34.25
CA GLY A 62 -4.80 -5.16 33.55
C GLY A 62 -5.31 -6.38 32.78
N ARG A 63 -6.28 -7.12 33.34
CA ARG A 63 -6.92 -8.26 32.64
C ARG A 63 -7.73 -7.81 31.44
N TYR A 64 -8.60 -6.81 31.57
CA TYR A 64 -9.41 -6.33 30.45
C TYR A 64 -8.54 -5.73 29.35
N GLN A 65 -7.49 -4.97 29.70
CA GLN A 65 -6.50 -4.48 28.73
C GLN A 65 -5.83 -5.64 27.98
N GLN A 66 -5.46 -6.71 28.67
CA GLN A 66 -4.88 -7.89 28.05
C GLN A 66 -5.87 -8.62 27.12
N CYS A 67 -7.12 -8.81 27.55
CA CYS A 67 -8.17 -9.44 26.74
C CYS A 67 -8.44 -8.65 25.45
N VAL A 68 -8.54 -7.31 25.53
CA VAL A 68 -8.72 -6.46 24.35
C VAL A 68 -7.56 -6.64 23.36
N ARG A 69 -6.31 -6.62 23.84
CA ARG A 69 -5.12 -6.82 22.99
C ARG A 69 -5.11 -8.20 22.32
N ILE A 70 -5.50 -9.25 23.03
CA ILE A 70 -5.57 -10.62 22.47
C ILE A 70 -6.64 -10.69 21.38
N ALA A 71 -7.84 -10.16 21.64
CA ALA A 71 -8.92 -10.14 20.66
C ALA A 71 -8.53 -9.34 19.40
N GLU A 72 -7.87 -8.19 19.58
CA GLU A 72 -7.33 -7.38 18.48
C GLU A 72 -6.30 -8.13 17.64
N TRP A 73 -5.35 -8.81 18.29
CA TRP A 73 -4.32 -9.59 17.60
C TRP A 73 -4.92 -10.75 16.81
N ARG A 74 -5.86 -11.51 17.41
CA ARG A 74 -6.55 -12.62 16.73
C ARG A 74 -7.35 -12.14 15.54
N ALA A 75 -8.12 -11.06 15.71
CA ALA A 75 -8.87 -10.46 14.62
C ALA A 75 -7.94 -9.98 13.49
N LYS A 76 -6.81 -9.35 13.81
CA LYS A 76 -5.81 -8.94 12.80
C LYS A 76 -5.27 -10.14 12.03
N LYS A 77 -4.92 -11.23 12.72
CA LYS A 77 -4.42 -12.46 12.08
C LYS A 77 -5.46 -13.12 11.17
N LEU A 78 -6.70 -13.26 11.63
CA LEU A 78 -7.79 -13.83 10.83
C LEU A 78 -8.13 -12.95 9.62
N ARG A 79 -8.02 -11.62 9.74
CA ARG A 79 -8.17 -10.69 8.61
C ARG A 79 -7.12 -10.89 7.55
N GLY A 80 -5.85 -10.97 7.95
CA GLY A 80 -4.76 -11.30 7.03
C GLY A 80 -5.08 -12.54 6.20
N ILE A 81 -5.57 -13.60 6.85
CA ILE A 81 -5.90 -14.87 6.20
C ILE A 81 -7.12 -14.73 5.28
N THR A 82 -8.21 -14.17 5.80
CA THR A 82 -9.48 -14.07 5.08
C THR A 82 -9.35 -13.19 3.85
N PHE A 83 -8.73 -12.02 4.00
CA PHE A 83 -8.54 -11.05 2.91
C PHE A 83 -7.40 -11.44 1.97
N GLY A 84 -6.32 -12.03 2.49
CA GLY A 84 -5.20 -12.50 1.68
C GLY A 84 -5.55 -13.66 0.74
N ARG A 85 -6.55 -14.49 1.09
CA ARG A 85 -7.04 -15.62 0.29
C ARG A 85 -7.95 -15.21 -0.87
N GLU A 86 -8.53 -14.00 -0.85
CA GLU A 86 -9.30 -13.51 -2.00
C GLU A 86 -8.39 -13.35 -3.22
N GLU A 87 -8.90 -13.75 -4.39
CA GLU A 87 -8.21 -13.54 -5.66
C GLU A 87 -8.27 -12.06 -6.05
N TYR A 88 -7.11 -11.48 -6.38
CA TYR A 88 -7.01 -10.04 -6.66
C TYR A 88 -7.93 -9.55 -7.80
N PRO A 89 -8.15 -10.29 -8.91
CA PRO A 89 -9.12 -9.89 -9.93
C PRO A 89 -10.55 -9.75 -9.40
N ALA A 90 -10.98 -10.64 -8.51
CA ALA A 90 -12.31 -10.58 -7.89
C ALA A 90 -12.41 -9.37 -6.93
N PHE A 91 -11.36 -9.09 -6.17
CA PHE A 91 -11.28 -7.89 -5.34
C PHE A 91 -11.40 -6.61 -6.18
N CYS A 92 -10.79 -6.58 -7.37
CA CYS A 92 -10.86 -5.42 -8.26
C CYS A 92 -12.30 -5.05 -8.66
N GLU A 93 -13.19 -6.02 -8.84
CA GLU A 93 -14.58 -5.81 -9.26
C GLU A 93 -15.38 -4.92 -8.29
N LYS A 94 -14.92 -4.77 -7.05
CA LYS A 94 -15.56 -3.93 -6.01
C LYS A 94 -15.47 -2.43 -6.28
N PHE A 95 -14.62 -2.01 -7.21
CA PHE A 95 -14.36 -0.59 -7.51
C PHE A 95 -14.82 -0.21 -8.91
N PRO A 96 -15.23 1.05 -9.14
CA PRO A 96 -15.39 1.57 -10.50
C PRO A 96 -14.03 1.84 -11.15
N ALA A 97 -14.02 1.97 -12.48
CA ALA A 97 -12.84 2.38 -13.24
C ALA A 97 -12.31 3.76 -12.80
N GLY A 98 -11.01 4.00 -13.05
CA GLY A 98 -10.29 5.20 -12.62
C GLY A 98 -9.63 5.07 -11.25
N ARG A 99 -9.40 3.85 -10.75
CA ARG A 99 -8.84 3.59 -9.42
C ARG A 99 -7.92 2.37 -9.45
N ILE A 100 -6.85 2.39 -8.66
CA ILE A 100 -5.96 1.25 -8.42
C ILE A 100 -6.36 0.59 -7.10
N PRO A 101 -6.99 -0.60 -7.11
CA PRO A 101 -7.32 -1.32 -5.89
C PRO A 101 -6.06 -1.69 -5.10
N LEU A 102 -6.02 -1.47 -3.79
CA LEU A 102 -4.81 -1.69 -2.99
C LEU A 102 -4.97 -2.83 -1.99
N GLY A 103 -6.13 -2.93 -1.35
CA GLY A 103 -6.41 -3.99 -0.38
C GLY A 103 -7.48 -3.59 0.61
N TYR A 104 -7.50 -4.24 1.77
CA TYR A 104 -8.39 -3.92 2.88
C TYR A 104 -7.65 -3.13 3.93
N ASP A 105 -8.28 -2.10 4.48
CA ASP A 105 -7.77 -1.44 5.68
C ASP A 105 -7.89 -2.37 6.90
N ASP A 106 -6.77 -2.63 7.59
CA ASP A 106 -6.71 -3.57 8.72
C ASP A 106 -7.52 -3.11 9.94
N GLN A 107 -7.90 -1.82 9.99
CA GLN A 107 -8.72 -1.29 11.09
C GLN A 107 -10.22 -1.46 10.81
N SER A 108 -10.67 -1.03 9.64
CA SER A 108 -12.09 -0.88 9.29
C SER A 108 -12.64 -1.95 8.34
N ASP A 109 -11.80 -2.83 7.80
CA ASP A 109 -12.16 -3.87 6.82
C ASP A 109 -12.71 -3.31 5.50
N ASN A 110 -12.57 -2.00 5.31
CA ASN A 110 -13.04 -1.37 4.10
C ASN A 110 -12.08 -1.67 2.95
N PRO A 111 -12.60 -2.08 1.79
CA PRO A 111 -11.79 -2.19 0.60
C PRO A 111 -11.34 -0.79 0.16
N ILE A 112 -10.04 -0.60 -0.02
CA ILE A 112 -9.43 0.67 -0.41
C ILE A 112 -8.84 0.62 -1.82
N ALA A 113 -8.93 1.75 -2.52
CA ALA A 113 -8.33 1.93 -3.84
C ALA A 113 -7.85 3.37 -4.01
N LEU A 114 -6.68 3.54 -4.63
CA LEU A 114 -6.08 4.83 -4.94
C LEU A 114 -6.68 5.41 -6.23
N PRO A 115 -7.37 6.57 -6.19
CA PRO A 115 -7.89 7.19 -7.40
C PRO A 115 -6.78 7.64 -8.35
N LEU A 116 -6.93 7.38 -9.65
CA LEU A 116 -5.98 7.83 -10.67
C LEU A 116 -5.82 9.35 -10.76
N ARG A 117 -6.82 10.10 -10.27
CA ARG A 117 -6.74 11.56 -10.17
C ARG A 117 -5.78 12.01 -9.07
N GLN A 118 -5.57 11.19 -8.05
CA GLN A 118 -4.66 11.45 -6.92
C GLN A 118 -3.31 10.76 -7.10
N MET A 119 -3.23 9.71 -7.93
CA MET A 119 -1.98 9.04 -8.24
C MET A 119 -1.12 9.89 -9.18
N PHE A 120 0.18 9.94 -8.89
CA PHE A 120 1.19 10.43 -9.81
C PHE A 120 2.37 9.45 -9.83
N SER A 121 2.94 9.23 -8.65
CA SER A 121 3.99 8.24 -8.43
C SER A 121 3.60 7.30 -7.29
N LEU A 122 4.13 6.08 -7.32
CA LEU A 122 3.95 5.05 -6.30
C LEU A 122 5.30 4.37 -6.06
N SER A 123 5.79 4.45 -4.83
CA SER A 123 6.96 3.69 -4.41
C SER A 123 6.53 2.35 -3.84
N VAL A 124 7.19 1.27 -4.25
CA VAL A 124 6.87 -0.09 -3.83
C VAL A 124 8.13 -0.74 -3.25
N VAL A 125 8.06 -1.10 -1.98
CA VAL A 125 9.10 -1.82 -1.25
C VAL A 125 8.54 -3.19 -0.91
N VAL A 126 9.22 -4.25 -1.37
CA VAL A 126 8.84 -5.62 -1.03
C VAL A 126 10.03 -6.29 -0.37
N LYS A 127 9.89 -6.52 0.94
CA LYS A 127 10.89 -7.15 1.79
C LYS A 127 11.19 -8.58 1.30
N GLU A 128 10.21 -9.47 1.49
CA GLU A 128 10.32 -10.88 1.14
C GLU A 128 10.36 -11.11 -0.39
N PRO A 129 11.48 -11.60 -0.97
CA PRO A 129 11.62 -11.76 -2.41
C PRO A 129 10.60 -12.72 -3.04
N GLU A 130 10.15 -13.76 -2.33
CA GLU A 130 9.18 -14.73 -2.86
C GLU A 130 7.81 -14.10 -3.13
N THR A 131 7.49 -13.01 -2.43
CA THR A 131 6.19 -12.31 -2.49
C THR A 131 6.14 -11.27 -3.61
N ARG A 132 7.31 -10.86 -4.12
CA ARG A 132 7.46 -9.76 -5.07
C ARG A 132 6.74 -9.98 -6.39
N GLU A 133 6.84 -11.19 -6.95
CA GLU A 133 6.16 -11.51 -8.22
C GLU A 133 4.64 -11.37 -8.08
N LYS A 134 4.06 -11.83 -6.96
CA LYS A 134 2.62 -11.72 -6.69
C LYS A 134 2.17 -10.27 -6.55
N VAL A 135 2.88 -9.47 -5.75
CA VAL A 135 2.60 -8.03 -5.61
C VAL A 135 2.68 -7.32 -6.97
N TYR A 136 3.69 -7.64 -7.78
CA TYR A 136 3.85 -7.02 -9.10
C TYR A 136 2.74 -7.47 -10.06
N ALA A 137 2.34 -8.74 -10.02
CA ALA A 137 1.22 -9.25 -10.79
C ALA A 137 -0.08 -8.50 -10.44
N ASN A 138 -0.36 -8.28 -9.16
CA ASN A 138 -1.54 -7.54 -8.71
C ASN A 138 -1.54 -6.09 -9.22
N LEU A 139 -0.42 -5.38 -9.09
CA LEU A 139 -0.32 -4.02 -9.59
C LEU A 139 -0.47 -3.97 -11.13
N LEU A 140 0.11 -4.92 -11.86
CA LEU A 140 -0.05 -5.04 -13.31
C LEU A 140 -1.49 -5.40 -13.72
N GLU A 141 -2.18 -6.21 -12.93
CA GLU A 141 -3.61 -6.50 -13.12
C GLU A 141 -4.44 -5.22 -13.01
N ALA A 142 -4.19 -4.41 -11.98
CA ALA A 142 -4.86 -3.12 -11.82
C ALA A 142 -4.57 -2.17 -13.00
N TYR A 143 -3.34 -2.15 -13.51
CA TYR A 143 -2.98 -1.32 -14.67
C TYR A 143 -3.59 -1.85 -15.98
N ALA A 144 -3.64 -3.16 -16.16
CA ALA A 144 -4.30 -3.79 -17.31
C ALA A 144 -5.80 -3.48 -17.33
N ARG A 145 -6.46 -3.55 -16.16
CA ARG A 145 -7.87 -3.21 -16.00
C ARG A 145 -8.18 -1.77 -16.39
N GLU A 146 -7.29 -0.83 -16.07
CA GLU A 146 -7.41 0.58 -16.44
C GLU A 146 -7.01 0.85 -17.91
N GLY A 147 -6.68 -0.19 -18.67
CA GLY A 147 -6.26 -0.08 -20.07
C GLY A 147 -4.96 0.70 -20.25
N MET A 148 -4.07 0.66 -19.25
CA MET A 148 -2.81 1.41 -19.29
C MET A 148 -1.84 0.81 -20.30
N GLN A 149 -1.07 1.66 -20.97
CA GLN A 149 0.19 1.26 -21.57
C GLN A 149 1.27 1.20 -20.48
N VAL A 150 2.06 0.13 -20.41
CA VAL A 150 3.13 -0.02 -19.40
C VAL A 150 4.50 -0.03 -20.06
N MET A 151 5.38 0.88 -19.64
CA MET A 151 6.80 0.88 -20.01
C MET A 151 7.62 0.37 -18.83
N VAL A 152 8.25 -0.80 -18.97
CA VAL A 152 9.05 -1.41 -17.90
C VAL A 152 10.53 -1.16 -18.16
N PHE A 153 11.19 -0.49 -17.22
CA PHE A 153 12.64 -0.38 -17.15
C PHE A 153 13.16 -1.50 -16.27
N LYS A 154 13.75 -2.52 -16.91
CA LYS A 154 14.17 -3.76 -16.27
C LYS A 154 15.43 -3.55 -15.45
N LYS A 155 15.54 -4.25 -14.33
CA LYS A 155 16.81 -4.32 -13.59
C LYS A 155 17.79 -5.21 -14.32
N LYS A 156 19.09 -5.02 -14.06
CA LYS A 156 20.18 -5.64 -14.84
C LYS A 156 20.27 -7.17 -14.69
N LYS A 157 19.96 -7.70 -13.51
CA LYS A 157 20.08 -9.13 -13.18
C LYS A 157 18.81 -9.63 -12.52
N ASN A 158 18.41 -10.87 -12.83
CA ASN A 158 17.25 -11.55 -12.23
C ASN A 158 15.95 -10.74 -12.38
N SER A 159 15.76 -10.10 -13.54
CA SER A 159 14.56 -9.33 -13.85
C SER A 159 13.33 -10.24 -13.83
N LEU A 160 12.28 -9.83 -13.13
CA LEU A 160 10.96 -10.47 -13.15
C LEU A 160 10.23 -10.26 -14.49
N PHE A 161 10.80 -9.43 -15.36
CA PHE A 161 10.33 -9.18 -16.73
C PHE A 161 11.32 -9.74 -17.76
N GLY A 162 12.09 -10.76 -17.38
CA GLY A 162 12.93 -11.53 -18.30
C GLY A 162 12.10 -12.27 -19.36
N GLU A 163 12.77 -12.71 -20.41
CA GLU A 163 12.15 -13.54 -21.45
C GLU A 163 11.55 -14.81 -20.83
N GLY A 164 10.30 -15.12 -21.21
CA GLY A 164 9.58 -16.27 -20.68
C GLY A 164 9.04 -16.11 -19.25
N SER A 165 9.24 -14.97 -18.58
CA SER A 165 8.72 -14.75 -17.22
C SER A 165 7.18 -14.81 -17.17
N PRO A 166 6.60 -15.29 -16.04
CA PRO A 166 5.15 -15.34 -15.86
C PRO A 166 4.47 -13.97 -16.04
N LEU A 167 5.08 -12.91 -15.49
CA LEU A 167 4.56 -11.54 -15.62
C LEU A 167 4.49 -11.08 -17.08
N LEU A 168 5.53 -11.34 -17.87
CA LEU A 168 5.53 -10.97 -19.29
C LEU A 168 4.45 -11.73 -20.05
N GLN A 169 4.35 -13.04 -19.85
CA GLN A 169 3.36 -13.88 -20.54
C GLN A 169 1.92 -13.42 -20.22
N ALA A 170 1.63 -13.11 -18.97
CA ALA A 170 0.31 -12.67 -18.53
C ALA A 170 -0.05 -11.26 -19.01
N TYR A 171 0.90 -10.31 -18.96
CA TYR A 171 0.56 -8.89 -19.07
C TYR A 171 1.04 -8.19 -20.35
N GLN A 172 2.01 -8.74 -21.09
CA GLN A 172 2.62 -8.04 -22.23
C GLN A 172 1.59 -7.52 -23.26
N LYS A 173 0.61 -8.36 -23.63
CA LYS A 173 -0.46 -7.96 -24.56
C LYS A 173 -1.57 -7.14 -23.90
N ARG A 174 -1.84 -7.39 -22.62
CA ARG A 174 -2.93 -6.73 -21.88
C ARG A 174 -2.62 -5.26 -21.58
N THR A 175 -1.34 -4.91 -21.52
CA THR A 175 -0.86 -3.55 -21.20
C THR A 175 -0.04 -2.91 -22.32
N ASP A 176 -0.03 -3.47 -23.54
CA ASP A 176 0.86 -3.04 -24.64
C ASP A 176 2.29 -2.77 -24.17
N MET A 177 2.86 -3.73 -23.44
CA MET A 177 4.06 -3.54 -22.63
C MET A 177 5.30 -3.26 -23.49
N ILE A 178 6.04 -2.20 -23.15
CA ILE A 178 7.32 -1.85 -23.75
C ILE A 178 8.42 -2.14 -22.74
N LEU A 179 9.37 -2.99 -23.11
CA LEU A 179 10.53 -3.29 -22.28
C LEU A 179 11.71 -2.38 -22.64
N LEU A 180 12.40 -1.90 -21.62
CA LEU A 180 13.63 -1.13 -21.68
C LEU A 180 14.69 -1.84 -20.83
N GLU A 181 15.89 -1.94 -21.36
CA GLU A 181 17.01 -2.55 -20.67
C GLU A 181 17.75 -1.54 -19.78
N ALA A 182 18.51 -2.08 -18.82
CA ALA A 182 19.42 -1.34 -17.95
C ALA A 182 20.63 -0.76 -18.72
N ALA A 183 20.38 0.12 -19.69
CA ALA A 183 21.37 0.72 -20.59
C ALA A 183 21.09 2.21 -20.83
N ALA A 184 22.15 3.00 -21.06
CA ALA A 184 22.04 4.45 -21.27
C ALA A 184 21.19 4.82 -22.50
N GLU A 185 21.25 4.02 -23.57
CA GLU A 185 20.46 4.24 -24.79
C GLU A 185 18.95 4.15 -24.51
N ASP A 186 18.53 3.11 -23.78
CA ASP A 186 17.15 2.95 -23.35
C ASP A 186 16.75 3.97 -22.28
N GLY A 187 17.71 4.43 -21.48
CA GLY A 187 17.57 5.58 -20.59
C GLY A 187 17.14 6.84 -21.36
N LYS A 188 17.91 7.22 -22.38
CA LYS A 188 17.58 8.34 -23.26
C LYS A 188 16.25 8.15 -23.97
N ARG A 189 15.98 6.94 -24.48
CA ARG A 189 14.71 6.60 -25.14
C ARG A 189 13.51 6.81 -24.22
N LEU A 190 13.63 6.48 -22.93
CA LEU A 190 12.62 6.76 -21.93
C LEU A 190 12.38 8.27 -21.80
N VAL A 191 13.44 9.06 -21.59
CA VAL A 191 13.35 10.52 -21.41
C VAL A 191 12.69 11.19 -22.61
N ASP A 192 13.12 10.84 -23.83
CA ASP A 192 12.57 11.39 -25.06
C ASP A 192 11.07 11.08 -25.21
N LYS A 193 10.67 9.84 -24.86
CA LYS A 193 9.27 9.41 -24.92
C LYS A 193 8.43 10.16 -23.89
N LEU A 194 8.87 10.24 -22.64
CA LEU A 194 8.14 10.92 -21.57
C LEU A 194 7.99 12.41 -21.81
N THR A 195 9.05 13.06 -22.31
CA THR A 195 9.01 14.49 -22.64
C THR A 195 7.96 14.80 -23.71
N LYS A 196 7.91 13.99 -24.78
CA LYS A 196 6.89 14.12 -25.84
C LYS A 196 5.48 13.87 -25.32
N GLU A 197 5.29 12.83 -24.52
CA GLU A 197 3.99 12.49 -23.94
C GLU A 197 3.50 13.56 -22.95
N MET A 198 4.40 14.12 -22.13
CA MET A 198 4.11 15.23 -21.22
C MET A 198 3.76 16.50 -21.99
N GLN A 199 4.52 16.87 -23.02
CA GLN A 199 4.22 18.05 -23.84
C GLN A 199 2.82 17.96 -24.46
N LYS A 200 2.48 16.80 -25.03
CA LYS A 200 1.14 16.55 -25.59
C LYS A 200 0.02 16.74 -24.55
N ARG A 201 0.24 16.26 -23.32
CA ARG A 201 -0.74 16.40 -22.22
C ARG A 201 -0.81 17.83 -21.68
N ALA A 202 0.31 18.52 -21.62
CA ALA A 202 0.37 19.94 -21.28
C ALA A 202 -0.37 20.80 -22.30
N ASP A 203 -0.30 20.47 -23.60
CA ASP A 203 -1.08 21.14 -24.65
C ASP A 203 -2.58 20.95 -24.45
N LEU A 204 -3.02 19.75 -24.09
CA LEU A 204 -4.41 19.47 -23.75
C LEU A 204 -4.87 20.25 -22.51
N LYS A 205 -4.04 20.32 -21.46
CA LYS A 205 -4.30 21.16 -20.29
C LYS A 205 -4.47 22.61 -20.72
N ARG A 206 -3.53 23.18 -21.48
CA ARG A 206 -3.59 24.58 -21.94
C ARG A 206 -4.85 24.86 -22.76
N LYS A 207 -5.24 23.93 -23.62
CA LYS A 207 -6.49 24.02 -24.39
C LYS A 207 -7.71 24.07 -23.45
N TYR A 208 -7.82 23.14 -22.51
CA TYR A 208 -8.91 23.12 -21.53
C TYR A 208 -8.95 24.40 -20.69
N CYS A 209 -7.79 24.85 -20.18
CA CYS A 209 -7.69 26.08 -19.41
C CYS A 209 -8.20 27.29 -20.20
N LYS A 210 -7.85 27.39 -21.49
CA LYS A 210 -8.34 28.48 -22.36
C LYS A 210 -9.85 28.41 -22.61
N GLU A 211 -10.42 27.21 -22.75
CA GLU A 211 -11.86 27.02 -22.97
C GLU A 211 -12.71 27.29 -21.72
N HIS A 212 -12.10 27.24 -20.53
CA HIS A 212 -12.78 27.36 -19.23
C HIS A 212 -12.29 28.54 -18.38
N ASP A 213 -11.56 29.49 -18.97
CA ASP A 213 -10.99 30.67 -18.29
C ASP A 213 -10.21 30.34 -17.00
N LEU A 214 -9.42 29.26 -17.04
CA LEU A 214 -8.54 28.84 -15.94
C LEU A 214 -7.09 29.27 -16.20
N ASP A 215 -6.35 29.53 -15.12
CA ASP A 215 -4.91 29.74 -15.21
C ASP A 215 -4.19 28.41 -15.52
N ALA A 216 -3.42 28.38 -16.61
CA ALA A 216 -2.62 27.23 -16.99
C ALA A 216 -1.35 27.08 -16.15
N ALA A 217 -0.89 28.13 -15.46
CA ALA A 217 0.23 28.05 -14.53
C ALA A 217 -0.14 27.37 -13.21
N ASP A 218 -1.40 27.49 -12.78
CA ASP A 218 -1.93 26.82 -11.58
C ASP A 218 -1.76 25.27 -11.67
N PRO A 219 -1.05 24.64 -10.70
CA PRO A 219 -0.93 23.20 -10.60
C PRO A 219 -2.29 22.48 -10.47
N THR A 220 -3.28 23.10 -9.83
CA THR A 220 -4.61 22.49 -9.63
C THR A 220 -5.43 22.41 -10.91
N SER A 221 -5.10 23.21 -11.94
CA SER A 221 -5.78 23.20 -13.23
C SER A 221 -5.63 21.86 -13.96
N ALA A 222 -4.53 21.12 -13.76
CA ALA A 222 -4.38 19.78 -14.31
C ALA A 222 -5.42 18.80 -13.74
N LEU A 223 -5.73 18.91 -12.45
CA LEU A 223 -6.78 18.11 -11.82
C LEU A 223 -8.17 18.48 -12.32
N LYS A 224 -8.43 19.76 -12.59
CA LYS A 224 -9.70 20.22 -13.20
C LYS A 224 -9.85 19.71 -14.64
N ALA A 225 -8.76 19.67 -15.39
CA ALA A 225 -8.71 19.16 -16.76
C ALA A 225 -8.59 17.62 -16.88
N PHE A 226 -8.51 16.90 -15.76
CA PHE A 226 -8.16 15.46 -15.73
C PHE A 226 -9.05 14.62 -16.65
N ASP A 227 -10.37 14.74 -16.52
CA ASP A 227 -11.31 13.93 -17.31
C ASP A 227 -11.20 14.25 -18.81
N PHE A 228 -10.97 15.52 -19.15
CA PHE A 228 -10.71 15.94 -20.54
C PHE A 228 -9.42 15.31 -21.08
N ILE A 229 -8.31 15.42 -20.35
CA ILE A 229 -7.02 14.85 -20.76
C ILE A 229 -7.12 13.33 -20.90
N ARG A 230 -7.74 12.66 -19.93
CA ARG A 230 -7.97 11.20 -19.94
C ARG A 230 -8.82 10.77 -21.14
N SER A 231 -9.83 11.54 -21.53
CA SER A 231 -10.65 11.23 -22.71
C SER A 231 -9.89 11.30 -24.04
N LYS A 232 -8.73 11.96 -24.07
CA LYS A 232 -7.91 12.19 -25.28
C LYS A 232 -6.58 11.45 -25.27
N THR A 233 -6.27 10.72 -24.20
CA THR A 233 -4.98 10.06 -24.02
C THR A 233 -5.16 8.66 -23.44
N LYS A 234 -4.31 7.72 -23.89
CA LYS A 234 -4.17 6.44 -23.21
C LYS A 234 -3.35 6.66 -21.93
N PRO A 235 -3.76 6.12 -20.77
CA PRO A 235 -2.95 6.17 -19.56
C PRO A 235 -1.60 5.51 -19.80
N LEU A 236 -0.52 6.15 -19.36
CA LEU A 236 0.84 5.62 -19.50
C LEU A 236 1.45 5.44 -18.11
N MET A 237 1.87 4.21 -17.81
CA MET A 237 2.57 3.84 -16.59
C MET A 237 4.04 3.54 -16.91
N VAL A 238 4.96 4.17 -16.20
CA VAL A 238 6.38 3.80 -16.23
C VAL A 238 6.71 3.00 -14.98
N TRP A 239 7.17 1.77 -15.17
CA TRP A 239 7.56 0.86 -14.12
C TRP A 239 9.08 0.74 -14.05
N PHE A 240 9.68 1.13 -12.93
CA PHE A 240 11.10 0.92 -12.66
C PHE A 240 11.28 -0.28 -11.74
N GLU A 241 11.82 -1.38 -12.25
CA GLU A 241 11.89 -2.64 -11.49
C GLU A 241 12.85 -2.58 -10.29
N ALA A 242 13.88 -1.73 -10.37
CA ALA A 242 14.81 -1.43 -9.29
C ALA A 242 15.31 0.02 -9.43
N PHE A 243 14.50 0.99 -9.03
CA PHE A 243 14.74 2.41 -9.32
C PHE A 243 16.13 2.89 -8.89
N GLU A 244 16.60 2.49 -7.72
CA GLU A 244 17.92 2.83 -7.17
C GLU A 244 19.08 2.35 -8.06
N GLU A 245 18.95 1.15 -8.65
CA GLU A 245 19.97 0.63 -9.56
C GLU A 245 19.96 1.40 -10.88
N LEU A 246 18.76 1.73 -11.35
CA LEU A 246 18.53 2.36 -12.65
C LEU A 246 18.91 3.84 -12.64
N GLU A 247 18.81 4.51 -11.50
CA GLU A 247 19.29 5.88 -11.34
C GLU A 247 20.78 6.01 -11.74
N THR A 248 21.60 4.99 -11.46
CA THR A 248 23.02 5.01 -11.78
C THR A 248 23.34 4.94 -13.28
N ILE A 249 22.35 4.59 -14.10
CA ILE A 249 22.50 4.40 -15.54
C ILE A 249 22.23 5.69 -16.31
N PHE A 250 21.39 6.57 -15.76
CA PHE A 250 21.05 7.84 -16.39
C PHE A 250 22.23 8.81 -16.37
N THR A 251 22.44 9.49 -17.49
CA THR A 251 23.39 10.60 -17.57
C THR A 251 22.90 11.79 -16.72
N ALA A 252 23.77 12.75 -16.42
CA ALA A 252 23.37 13.95 -15.68
C ALA A 252 22.23 14.74 -16.39
N GLU A 253 22.25 14.77 -17.73
CA GLU A 253 21.21 15.40 -18.55
C GLU A 253 19.87 14.64 -18.47
N ASP A 254 19.92 13.31 -18.54
CA ASP A 254 18.73 12.47 -18.41
C ASP A 254 18.12 12.61 -17.01
N LYS A 255 18.95 12.64 -15.96
CA LYS A 255 18.51 12.87 -14.58
C LYS A 255 17.85 14.22 -14.41
N ALA A 256 18.43 15.29 -14.96
CA ALA A 256 17.83 16.61 -14.90
C ALA A 256 16.46 16.65 -15.60
N SER A 257 16.34 15.97 -16.75
CA SER A 257 15.09 15.90 -17.53
C SER A 257 14.01 15.07 -16.82
N LEU A 258 14.37 13.89 -16.30
CA LEU A 258 13.47 13.07 -15.47
C LEU A 258 13.08 13.80 -14.19
N GLY A 259 14.04 14.47 -13.57
CA GLY A 259 13.81 15.29 -12.40
C GLY A 259 12.78 16.39 -12.64
N ALA A 260 12.88 17.09 -13.77
CA ALA A 260 11.87 18.08 -14.17
C ALA A 260 10.49 17.45 -14.42
N LEU A 261 10.44 16.22 -14.97
CA LEU A 261 9.20 15.48 -15.18
C LEU A 261 8.56 15.02 -13.86
N PHE A 262 9.37 14.53 -12.91
CA PHE A 262 8.90 14.05 -11.61
C PHE A 262 8.54 15.20 -10.66
N ALA A 263 9.35 16.25 -10.63
CA ALA A 263 9.04 17.49 -9.92
C ALA A 263 7.83 18.22 -10.52
N ALA A 264 7.53 17.92 -11.80
CA ALA A 264 6.38 18.42 -12.56
C ALA A 264 6.19 19.95 -12.43
N GLY A 265 7.30 20.67 -12.66
CA GLY A 265 7.46 22.11 -12.42
C GLY A 265 8.36 22.34 -11.20
N GLY A 266 9.47 23.05 -11.36
CA GLY A 266 10.51 23.21 -10.33
C GLY A 266 9.97 23.69 -8.99
N LYS A 267 10.63 23.35 -7.87
CA LYS A 267 10.31 23.91 -6.53
C LYS A 267 10.39 25.44 -6.62
N GLN A 268 9.27 26.13 -6.87
CA GLN A 268 9.20 27.57 -6.62
C GLN A 268 9.05 27.75 -5.11
N GLU A 269 10.01 28.44 -4.51
CA GLU A 269 10.12 28.67 -3.06
C GLU A 269 8.88 29.36 -2.45
N GLU A 270 8.03 29.98 -3.28
CA GLU A 270 6.84 30.74 -2.87
C GLU A 270 5.51 29.95 -2.93
N MET A 271 5.51 28.66 -3.32
CA MET A 271 4.27 27.88 -3.40
C MET A 271 3.91 27.16 -2.09
N THR A 272 2.65 27.27 -1.67
CA THR A 272 2.07 26.55 -0.51
C THR A 272 2.31 25.03 -0.59
N ASP A 273 2.45 24.37 0.56
CA ASP A 273 2.64 22.90 0.67
C ASP A 273 1.58 22.12 -0.13
N HIS A 274 0.33 22.61 -0.12
CA HIS A 274 -0.76 22.01 -0.88
C HIS A 274 -0.53 22.04 -2.39
N ALA A 275 -0.05 23.16 -2.96
CA ALA A 275 0.22 23.27 -4.40
C ALA A 275 1.37 22.35 -4.84
N ASN A 276 2.35 22.13 -3.96
CA ASN A 276 3.46 21.21 -4.19
C ASN A 276 3.00 19.75 -4.28
N LEU A 277 2.07 19.34 -3.41
CA LEU A 277 1.48 17.99 -3.43
C LEU A 277 0.63 17.70 -4.69
N GLN A 278 0.14 18.72 -5.40
CA GLN A 278 -0.66 18.51 -6.62
C GLN A 278 0.15 18.44 -7.91
N ARG A 279 1.47 18.65 -7.87
CA ARG A 279 2.32 18.63 -9.06
C ARG A 279 2.35 17.24 -9.69
N GLY A 280 2.35 17.20 -11.02
CA GLY A 280 2.40 15.97 -11.81
C GLY A 280 1.08 15.19 -11.88
N ARG A 281 0.19 15.35 -10.90
CA ARG A 281 -1.14 14.75 -10.92
C ARG A 281 -1.98 15.32 -12.07
N GLY A 282 -2.92 14.50 -12.56
CA GLY A 282 -3.92 14.93 -13.55
C GLY A 282 -3.47 14.84 -15.02
N TYR A 283 -2.21 14.53 -15.30
CA TYR A 283 -1.73 14.39 -16.68
C TYR A 283 -1.99 13.02 -17.32
N ASN A 284 -2.55 12.04 -16.59
CA ASN A 284 -2.74 10.68 -17.12
C ASN A 284 -1.40 10.03 -17.56
N LEU A 285 -0.36 10.30 -16.75
CA LEU A 285 1.00 9.78 -16.84
C LEU A 285 1.42 9.43 -15.40
N TYR A 286 1.87 8.19 -15.21
CA TYR A 286 2.05 7.60 -13.88
C TYR A 286 3.39 6.88 -13.77
N TYR A 287 3.85 6.74 -12.54
CA TYR A 287 5.13 6.13 -12.23
C TYR A 287 4.98 5.11 -11.09
N THR A 288 5.64 3.96 -11.24
CA THR A 288 5.82 2.96 -10.19
C THR A 288 7.31 2.68 -10.05
N GLY A 289 7.86 2.96 -8.88
CA GLY A 289 9.27 2.74 -8.57
C GLY A 289 9.40 1.63 -7.55
N CYS A 290 10.13 0.58 -7.89
CA CYS A 290 10.42 -0.51 -6.97
C CYS A 290 11.79 -0.34 -6.32
N PHE A 291 11.86 -0.55 -5.02
CA PHE A 291 13.05 -0.30 -4.20
C PHE A 291 13.45 -1.54 -3.40
N LYS A 292 14.73 -1.64 -3.04
CA LYS A 292 15.21 -2.67 -2.11
C LYS A 292 14.84 -2.32 -0.67
N GLU A 293 14.91 -3.31 0.22
CA GLU A 293 14.74 -3.12 1.67
C GLU A 293 15.63 -1.99 2.20
N GLY A 294 15.10 -1.19 3.14
CA GLY A 294 15.84 -0.14 3.81
C GLY A 294 15.73 1.26 3.19
N PHE A 295 14.88 1.46 2.18
CA PHE A 295 14.55 2.81 1.68
C PHE A 295 13.61 3.55 2.65
N SER A 296 14.04 3.73 3.89
CA SER A 296 13.37 4.54 4.92
C SER A 296 13.65 6.04 4.79
N GLN A 297 14.36 6.46 3.72
CA GLN A 297 14.87 7.82 3.56
C GLN A 297 14.19 8.61 2.43
N CYS A 298 12.95 8.28 2.07
CA CYS A 298 12.15 9.18 1.24
C CYS A 298 11.71 10.39 2.11
N GLY A 299 12.59 11.39 2.26
CA GLY A 299 12.36 12.57 3.11
C GLY A 299 13.57 13.08 3.91
N GLN A 300 14.75 12.45 3.82
CA GLN A 300 15.97 13.04 4.38
C GLN A 300 16.67 13.88 3.32
N GLN A 301 16.59 15.22 3.46
CA GLN A 301 17.19 16.23 2.58
C GLN A 301 18.57 15.82 2.03
N ARG A 302 18.59 15.46 0.75
CA ARG A 302 19.74 15.45 -0.14
C ARG A 302 19.29 16.14 -1.43
N ASP A 303 19.65 17.41 -1.54
CA ASP A 303 19.17 18.36 -2.57
C ASP A 303 19.36 17.96 -4.04
N ASP A 304 20.02 16.83 -4.35
CA ASP A 304 20.43 16.45 -5.72
C ASP A 304 19.98 15.05 -6.20
N SER A 305 19.24 14.24 -5.42
CA SER A 305 18.91 12.88 -5.85
C SER A 305 17.58 12.79 -6.63
N LEU A 306 17.59 12.12 -7.78
CA LEU A 306 16.39 11.89 -8.62
C LEU A 306 15.30 11.13 -7.82
N LEU A 307 15.74 10.35 -6.84
CA LEU A 307 14.94 9.63 -5.86
C LEU A 307 13.98 10.53 -5.08
N GLU A 308 14.44 11.69 -4.58
CA GLU A 308 13.57 12.61 -3.84
C GLU A 308 12.49 13.23 -4.71
N GLN A 309 12.83 13.45 -5.98
CA GLN A 309 11.92 14.09 -6.93
C GLN A 309 10.87 13.11 -7.44
N PHE A 310 11.15 11.80 -7.39
CA PHE A 310 10.31 10.74 -7.96
C PHE A 310 8.90 10.66 -7.36
N ASN A 311 8.78 10.81 -6.04
CA ASN A 311 7.51 10.59 -5.33
C ASN A 311 7.21 11.71 -4.32
N PRO A 312 6.91 12.94 -4.79
CA PRO A 312 6.71 14.09 -3.92
C PRO A 312 5.48 13.97 -3.02
N GLN A 313 4.52 13.10 -3.36
CA GLN A 313 3.33 12.84 -2.53
C GLN A 313 3.53 11.72 -1.50
N GLN A 314 4.70 11.09 -1.48
CA GLN A 314 5.05 10.01 -0.56
C GLN A 314 3.99 8.90 -0.53
N HIS A 315 3.44 8.54 -1.68
CA HIS A 315 2.59 7.35 -1.79
C HIS A 315 3.51 6.11 -1.83
N ILE A 316 3.63 5.41 -0.71
CA ILE A 316 4.60 4.30 -0.55
C ILE A 316 3.84 3.05 -0.09
N LEU A 317 4.07 1.92 -0.74
CA LEU A 317 3.60 0.60 -0.29
C LEU A 317 4.79 -0.21 0.22
N ARG A 318 4.76 -0.59 1.49
CA ARG A 318 5.81 -1.37 2.16
C ARG A 318 5.27 -2.73 2.56
N PHE A 319 5.59 -3.75 1.79
CA PHE A 319 5.11 -5.12 1.99
C PHE A 319 6.03 -5.90 2.93
N ASN A 320 5.39 -6.63 3.85
CA ASN A 320 6.02 -7.54 4.82
C ASN A 320 7.04 -6.85 5.75
N GLU A 321 6.86 -5.56 6.00
CA GLU A 321 7.55 -4.86 7.09
C GLU A 321 6.77 -5.09 8.39
N GLU A 322 7.47 -5.60 9.42
CA GLU A 322 6.90 -5.63 10.76
C GLU A 322 7.02 -4.24 11.37
N PRO A 323 5.94 -3.64 11.89
CA PRO A 323 6.07 -2.46 12.74
C PRO A 323 6.93 -2.85 13.94
N GLU A 324 7.95 -2.04 14.29
CA GLU A 324 8.79 -2.26 15.48
C GLU A 324 7.95 -2.15 16.75
N GLU A 325 7.18 -3.18 17.09
CA GLU A 325 6.58 -3.31 18.41
C GLU A 325 7.57 -4.04 19.32
N LYS A 326 8.23 -3.25 20.18
CA LYS A 326 8.88 -3.73 21.41
C LYS A 326 7.81 -4.20 22.41
N CYS A 327 7.01 -5.21 22.06
CA CYS A 327 6.06 -5.80 23.00
C CYS A 327 6.75 -6.94 23.77
N PHE A 328 7.18 -6.62 24.99
CA PHE A 328 7.87 -7.48 25.95
C PHE A 328 6.99 -8.58 26.60
N ALA A 329 5.87 -8.95 26.00
CA ALA A 329 5.05 -10.06 26.52
C ALA A 329 5.41 -11.34 25.77
N ARG A 330 5.96 -12.33 26.47
CA ARG A 330 6.16 -13.70 25.96
C ARG A 330 4.83 -14.20 25.38
N TRP A 331 4.73 -14.20 24.06
CA TRP A 331 3.55 -14.53 23.27
C TRP A 331 3.48 -16.01 22.86
N GLU A 332 4.36 -16.85 23.40
CA GLU A 332 4.52 -18.27 23.04
C GLU A 332 3.28 -19.13 23.39
N GLU A 333 2.41 -18.71 24.31
CA GLU A 333 1.26 -19.52 24.75
C GLU A 333 -0.02 -19.36 23.90
N TYR A 334 -0.06 -18.40 22.95
CA TYR A 334 -1.26 -18.10 22.17
C TYR A 334 -1.12 -18.37 20.67
N GLN A 335 -0.02 -18.99 20.23
CA GLN A 335 0.18 -19.44 18.85
C GLN A 335 -0.71 -20.64 18.46
N TYR A 336 -1.40 -21.28 19.41
CA TYR A 336 -2.29 -22.39 19.11
C TYR A 336 -3.57 -21.91 18.41
N GLY A 337 -3.63 -22.11 17.09
CA GLY A 337 -4.89 -22.22 16.36
C GLY A 337 -5.10 -21.29 15.15
N ILE A 338 -4.18 -20.38 14.82
CA ILE A 338 -4.30 -19.55 13.61
C ILE A 338 -3.07 -19.75 12.70
N PRO A 339 -3.17 -20.62 11.68
CA PRO A 339 -2.07 -20.92 10.75
C PRO A 339 -1.73 -19.75 9.82
N GLY A 340 -0.46 -19.61 9.45
CA GLY A 340 -0.01 -18.83 8.28
C GLY A 340 0.57 -17.44 8.55
N LYS A 341 1.66 -17.10 7.83
CA LYS A 341 2.10 -15.73 7.58
C LYS A 341 1.44 -15.25 6.30
N THR A 342 0.68 -14.16 6.37
CA THR A 342 0.08 -13.57 5.16
C THR A 342 1.12 -12.68 4.51
N GLN A 343 1.74 -13.22 3.47
CA GLN A 343 2.83 -12.65 2.64
C GLN A 343 2.48 -11.32 1.92
N CYS A 344 1.33 -10.72 2.20
CA CYS A 344 0.85 -9.50 1.54
C CYS A 344 0.29 -8.44 2.50
N SER A 345 0.75 -8.48 3.77
CA SER A 345 0.57 -7.34 4.68
C SER A 345 1.39 -6.16 4.16
N CYS A 346 0.79 -4.97 4.13
CA CYS A 346 1.40 -3.77 3.58
C CYS A 346 1.17 -2.57 4.50
N ILE A 347 2.20 -1.76 4.70
CA ILE A 347 2.05 -0.42 5.28
C ILE A 347 2.04 0.57 4.12
N MET A 348 0.90 1.23 3.91
CA MET A 348 0.75 2.31 2.94
C MET A 348 1.02 3.66 3.61
N THR A 349 2.05 4.38 3.16
CA THR A 349 2.17 5.82 3.44
C THR A 349 1.34 6.57 2.41
N TYR A 350 0.42 7.41 2.88
CA TYR A 350 -0.45 8.23 2.04
C TYR A 350 -0.60 9.63 2.65
N ASN A 351 -0.15 10.65 1.91
CA ASN A 351 -0.12 12.05 2.36
C ASN A 351 0.54 12.25 3.74
N GLY A 352 1.59 11.48 4.05
CA GLY A 352 2.37 11.59 5.30
C GLY A 352 1.85 10.75 6.47
N GLU A 353 0.75 10.02 6.31
CA GLU A 353 0.21 9.11 7.33
C GLU A 353 0.36 7.65 6.89
N ASP A 354 0.55 6.76 7.87
CA ASP A 354 0.74 5.33 7.65
C ASP A 354 -0.54 4.54 7.95
N TYR A 355 -0.92 3.68 7.00
CA TYR A 355 -2.11 2.85 7.06
C TYR A 355 -1.72 1.38 6.86
N CYS A 356 -2.17 0.50 7.75
CA CYS A 356 -1.97 -0.94 7.61
C CYS A 356 -3.05 -1.52 6.71
N ILE A 357 -2.64 -2.19 5.65
CA ILE A 357 -3.54 -2.73 4.65
C ILE A 357 -3.15 -4.17 4.30
N THR A 358 -4.13 -5.00 3.99
CA THR A 358 -3.91 -6.36 3.50
C THR A 358 -4.29 -6.44 2.02
N MET A 359 -3.29 -6.71 1.15
CA MET A 359 -3.54 -6.90 -0.29
C MET A 359 -4.00 -8.34 -0.55
N PRO A 360 -5.11 -8.55 -1.30
CA PRO A 360 -5.53 -9.87 -1.74
C PRO A 360 -4.50 -10.46 -2.68
N CYS A 361 -3.95 -11.61 -2.34
CA CYS A 361 -2.85 -12.24 -3.10
C CYS A 361 -3.16 -13.66 -3.55
N GLY A 362 -4.40 -14.14 -3.32
CA GLY A 362 -4.79 -15.52 -3.64
C GLY A 362 -3.86 -16.56 -2.99
N THR A 363 -3.18 -16.21 -1.88
CA THR A 363 -2.22 -17.11 -1.24
C THR A 363 -2.99 -18.18 -0.47
N HIS A 364 -3.18 -19.31 -1.16
CA HIS A 364 -3.59 -20.58 -0.58
C HIS A 364 -2.31 -21.34 -0.20
N GLU A 365 -1.70 -21.01 0.94
CA GLU A 365 -0.65 -21.89 1.47
C GLU A 365 -1.30 -23.16 2.01
N GLU A 366 -0.79 -24.33 1.60
CA GLU A 366 -0.97 -25.56 2.37
C GLU A 366 -0.31 -25.32 3.73
N GLU A 367 -1.10 -25.42 4.79
CA GLU A 367 -0.59 -25.34 6.15
C GLU A 367 0.52 -26.37 6.30
N ASN A 368 1.70 -25.94 6.79
CA ASN A 368 2.76 -26.89 7.12
C ASN A 368 2.16 -27.95 8.04
N PRO A 369 2.23 -29.24 7.70
CA PRO A 369 1.60 -30.28 8.51
C PRO A 369 2.10 -30.29 9.96
N ASP A 370 3.30 -29.77 10.22
CA ASP A 370 3.86 -29.61 11.57
C ASP A 370 3.26 -28.41 12.34
N ASP A 371 2.65 -27.44 11.65
CA ASP A 371 1.95 -26.29 12.24
C ASP A 371 0.45 -26.58 12.45
N LEU A 372 -0.06 -27.70 11.93
CA LEU A 372 -1.42 -28.18 12.18
C LEU A 372 -1.56 -28.62 13.63
N ASN A 373 -2.73 -28.37 14.22
CA ASN A 373 -3.02 -28.89 15.55
C ASN A 373 -3.00 -30.42 15.51
N ILE A 374 -2.14 -31.02 16.33
CA ILE A 374 -1.94 -32.47 16.42
C ILE A 374 -3.22 -33.26 16.76
N PHE A 375 -4.26 -32.60 17.27
CA PHE A 375 -5.57 -33.18 17.59
C PHE A 375 -6.61 -32.99 16.48
N THR A 376 -6.29 -32.26 15.40
CA THR A 376 -7.15 -32.06 14.22
C THR A 376 -6.60 -32.70 12.96
N LEU A 377 -5.52 -33.49 13.07
CA LEU A 377 -5.02 -34.31 11.97
C LEU A 377 -5.99 -35.48 11.74
N ASP A 378 -6.82 -35.39 10.71
CA ASP A 378 -7.53 -36.55 10.16
C ASP A 378 -6.48 -37.43 9.44
N LEU A 379 -6.14 -38.58 10.04
CA LEU A 379 -5.30 -39.62 9.43
C LEU A 379 -6.00 -40.35 8.29
#